data_AF-A0A6J1PTB6-F1
#
_entry.id   AF-A0A6J1PTB6-F1
#
_cell.length_a   1.000
_cell.length_b   1.000
_cell.length_c   1.000
_cell.angle_alpha   90.00
_cell.angle_beta   90.00
_cell.angle_gamma   90.00
#
_symmetry.space_group_name_H-M   'P 1'
#
loop_
_entity.id
_entity.type
_entity.pdbx_description
1 polymer ?
#
loop_
_entity_poly.entity_id
_entity_poly.type
_entity_poly.pdbx_seq_one_letter_code
_entity_poly.pdbx_strand_id
1 'polypeptide(L)'
;MKMADGPTILRRNRPGTKAEDFSRWPDEPFEEMDSTLAVQQYIQQMIRRDPSNIDLILNMPEANDEGVWKYEHLRQFCMELNGLAVRLQDECHPETCTQMTATEQWIFLCAAHKTPKECPAIDYTRHTLDGAACLLNSNKYFPSRISIKESSVAKLGSVCRRVYRIFSHAYFHHRTIFDEFENETFLCRRFTAFVTKYNLMSKDNLIVPIMEGEGATESEA
;
A
#
# COMPACT_ATOMS: atom_id res chain seq x y z
N MET A 1 -1.01 0.40 -44.44
CA MET A 1 -0.65 -1.02 -44.53
C MET A 1 -1.06 -1.66 -43.21
N LYS A 2 -2.22 -2.33 -43.17
CA LYS A 2 -2.71 -3.07 -41.99
C LYS A 2 -2.07 -4.46 -42.01
N MET A 3 -1.31 -4.80 -40.98
CA MET A 3 -1.15 -6.14 -40.42
C MET A 3 -0.41 -5.99 -39.08
N ALA A 4 -1.15 -6.08 -37.99
CA ALA A 4 -0.63 -6.58 -36.72
C ALA A 4 -1.78 -7.33 -36.03
N ASP A 5 -2.29 -8.37 -36.68
CA ASP A 5 -3.08 -9.41 -36.02
C ASP A 5 -2.10 -10.27 -35.19
N GLY A 6 -1.58 -9.66 -34.13
CA GLY A 6 -1.05 -10.43 -33.01
C GLY A 6 -2.23 -11.04 -32.24
N PRO A 7 -2.05 -12.19 -31.57
CA PRO A 7 -3.11 -12.73 -30.72
C PRO A 7 -3.51 -11.68 -29.68
N THR A 8 -4.78 -11.27 -29.67
CA THR A 8 -5.30 -10.34 -28.65
C THR A 8 -5.13 -10.97 -27.27
N ILE A 9 -4.25 -10.40 -26.45
CA ILE A 9 -3.99 -10.91 -25.10
C ILE A 9 -5.15 -10.50 -24.20
N LEU A 10 -6.03 -11.45 -23.88
CA LEU A 10 -7.12 -11.24 -22.93
C LEU A 10 -6.59 -11.30 -21.50
N ARG A 11 -6.39 -10.13 -20.88
CA ARG A 11 -5.95 -9.96 -19.48
C ARG A 11 -7.06 -10.23 -18.47
N ARG A 12 -7.59 -11.47 -18.47
CA ARG A 12 -8.67 -11.92 -17.60
C ARG A 12 -8.42 -13.33 -17.08
N ASN A 13 -8.54 -13.52 -15.77
CA ASN A 13 -8.57 -14.84 -15.16
C ASN A 13 -9.86 -15.58 -15.54
N ARG A 14 -9.74 -16.80 -16.05
CA ARG A 14 -10.88 -17.64 -16.44
C ARG A 14 -11.44 -18.35 -15.21
N PRO A 15 -12.72 -18.75 -15.19
CA PRO A 15 -13.24 -19.62 -14.15
C PRO A 15 -12.37 -20.89 -14.04
N GLY A 16 -11.92 -21.21 -12.82
CA GLY A 16 -11.02 -22.34 -12.58
C GLY A 16 -9.54 -22.08 -12.81
N THR A 17 -9.11 -20.84 -13.09
CA THR A 17 -7.69 -20.47 -13.10
C THR A 17 -7.08 -20.77 -11.73
N LYS A 18 -5.99 -21.56 -11.72
CA LYS A 18 -5.26 -21.89 -10.49
C LYS A 18 -4.62 -20.64 -9.89
N ALA A 19 -4.34 -20.66 -8.60
CA ALA A 19 -3.63 -19.58 -7.92
C ALA A 19 -2.27 -19.26 -8.57
N GLU A 20 -1.52 -20.28 -9.00
CA GLU A 20 -0.22 -20.14 -9.68
C GLU A 20 -0.30 -19.41 -11.04
N ASP A 21 -1.45 -19.47 -11.70
CA ASP A 21 -1.69 -18.85 -13.02
C ASP A 21 -2.48 -17.54 -12.90
N PHE A 22 -2.89 -17.17 -11.68
CA PHE A 22 -3.75 -16.03 -11.44
C PHE A 22 -3.01 -14.73 -11.74
N SER A 23 -3.51 -13.96 -12.70
CA SER A 23 -2.89 -12.72 -13.14
C SER A 23 -1.53 -12.84 -13.83
N ARG A 24 -1.24 -14.02 -14.40
CA ARG A 24 0.02 -14.35 -15.07
C ARG A 24 -0.03 -14.11 -16.59
N TRP A 25 -0.53 -12.96 -17.01
CA TRP A 25 -0.48 -12.51 -18.40
C TRP A 25 0.85 -11.79 -18.70
N PRO A 26 1.29 -11.75 -19.97
CA PRO A 26 2.46 -10.96 -20.36
C PRO A 26 2.32 -9.48 -19.98
N ASP A 27 3.45 -8.87 -19.63
CA ASP A 27 3.55 -7.44 -19.36
C ASP A 27 3.17 -6.62 -20.60
N GLU A 28 2.54 -5.48 -20.37
CA GLU A 28 2.12 -4.51 -21.40
C GLU A 28 2.76 -3.18 -21.02
N PRO A 29 3.32 -2.44 -22.00
CA PRO A 29 3.79 -1.08 -21.79
C PRO A 29 2.67 -0.18 -21.26
N PHE A 30 3.02 0.79 -20.42
CA PHE A 30 2.01 1.69 -19.83
C PHE A 30 1.25 2.47 -20.91
N GLU A 31 1.92 2.84 -22.01
CA GLU A 31 1.37 3.59 -23.14
C GLU A 31 0.30 2.81 -23.92
N GLU A 32 0.33 1.48 -23.83
CA GLU A 32 -0.64 0.59 -24.50
C GLU A 32 -1.84 0.25 -23.60
N MET A 33 -1.81 0.65 -22.32
CA MET A 33 -2.89 0.40 -21.36
C MET A 33 -4.07 1.37 -21.56
N ASP A 34 -5.01 1.00 -22.44
CA ASP A 34 -6.24 1.76 -22.66
C ASP A 34 -7.33 1.38 -21.64
N SER A 35 -7.16 1.83 -20.38
CA SER A 35 -8.11 1.59 -19.30
C SER A 35 -8.16 2.72 -18.28
N THR A 36 -9.34 2.97 -17.70
CA THR A 36 -9.48 3.85 -16.52
C THR A 36 -8.76 3.30 -15.28
N LEU A 37 -8.26 2.06 -15.34
CA LEU A 37 -7.48 1.40 -14.30
C LEU A 37 -6.01 1.22 -14.68
N ALA A 38 -5.52 1.86 -15.75
CA ALA A 38 -4.16 1.67 -16.27
C ALA A 38 -3.09 1.81 -15.18
N VAL A 39 -3.14 2.86 -14.36
CA VAL A 39 -2.20 3.08 -13.25
C VAL A 39 -2.25 1.93 -12.23
N GLN A 40 -3.46 1.49 -11.85
CA GLN A 40 -3.63 0.37 -10.93
C GLN A 40 -3.04 -0.93 -11.53
N GLN A 41 -3.32 -1.20 -12.80
CA GLN A 41 -2.83 -2.38 -13.51
C GLN A 41 -1.31 -2.38 -13.63
N TYR A 42 -0.74 -1.23 -13.96
CA TYR A 42 0.71 -1.04 -14.06
C TYR A 42 1.39 -1.27 -12.72
N ILE A 43 0.93 -0.61 -11.64
CA ILE A 43 1.48 -0.82 -10.30
C ILE A 43 1.44 -2.32 -9.93
N GLN A 44 0.31 -2.98 -10.16
CA GLN A 44 0.16 -4.41 -9.86
C GLN A 44 1.05 -5.30 -10.74
N GLN A 45 1.28 -4.93 -12.00
CA GLN A 45 2.21 -5.60 -12.91
C GLN A 45 3.63 -5.50 -12.37
N MET A 46 4.07 -4.29 -11.99
CA MET A 46 5.42 -4.07 -11.46
C MET A 46 5.67 -4.84 -10.17
N ILE A 47 4.69 -4.86 -9.26
CA ILE A 47 4.77 -5.63 -8.00
C ILE A 47 4.87 -7.13 -8.28
N ARG A 48 4.08 -7.66 -9.22
CA ARG A 48 4.14 -9.09 -9.58
C ARG A 48 5.45 -9.47 -10.27
N ARG A 49 6.05 -8.53 -11.01
CA ARG A 49 7.31 -8.75 -11.71
C ARG A 49 8.46 -8.95 -10.73
N ASP A 50 8.58 -8.05 -9.77
CA ASP A 50 9.58 -8.12 -8.72
C ASP A 50 9.17 -7.22 -7.54
N PRO A 51 8.62 -7.78 -6.44
CA PRO A 51 8.20 -6.99 -5.29
C PRO A 51 9.37 -6.35 -4.54
N SER A 52 10.59 -6.85 -4.70
CA SER A 52 11.80 -6.34 -4.04
C SER A 52 12.35 -5.07 -4.70
N ASN A 53 12.05 -4.86 -5.99
CA ASN A 53 12.53 -3.71 -6.76
C ASN A 53 11.63 -2.48 -6.55
N ILE A 54 11.77 -1.87 -5.38
CA ILE A 54 10.97 -0.74 -4.92
C ILE A 54 11.16 0.49 -5.81
N ASP A 55 12.39 0.77 -6.24
CA ASP A 55 12.70 1.94 -7.06
C ASP A 55 11.94 1.89 -8.38
N LEU A 56 11.91 0.71 -9.00
CA LEU A 56 11.15 0.45 -10.22
C LEU A 56 9.63 0.55 -9.99
N ILE A 57 9.11 -0.04 -8.91
CA ILE A 57 7.67 0.00 -8.61
C ILE A 57 7.19 1.43 -8.35
N LEU A 58 8.02 2.25 -7.71
CA LEU A 58 7.71 3.66 -7.40
C LEU A 58 8.12 4.63 -8.51
N ASN A 59 8.65 4.14 -9.64
CA ASN A 59 9.00 4.96 -10.78
C ASN A 59 7.76 5.29 -11.62
N MET A 60 7.26 6.51 -11.47
CA MET A 60 6.06 6.99 -12.16
C MET A 60 6.35 7.20 -13.66
N PRO A 61 5.53 6.69 -14.57
CA PRO A 61 5.62 7.02 -16.00
C PRO A 61 5.45 8.53 -16.24
N GLU A 62 6.24 9.11 -17.16
CA GLU A 62 6.33 10.58 -17.36
C GLU A 62 4.99 11.23 -17.71
N ALA A 63 4.11 10.53 -18.43
CA ALA A 63 2.82 11.07 -18.89
C ALA A 63 1.71 11.07 -17.82
N ASN A 64 1.98 10.58 -16.60
CA ASN A 64 0.94 10.35 -15.59
C ASN A 64 0.78 11.50 -14.58
N ASP A 65 -0.45 11.71 -14.11
CA ASP A 65 -0.75 12.65 -13.03
C ASP A 65 -0.25 12.13 -11.67
N GLU A 66 0.52 12.96 -10.95
CA GLU A 66 1.08 12.60 -9.65
C GLU A 66 -0.02 12.35 -8.59
N GLY A 67 -1.15 13.06 -8.67
CA GLY A 67 -2.30 12.86 -7.78
C GLY A 67 -2.93 11.48 -7.96
N VAL A 68 -3.14 11.05 -9.21
CA VAL A 68 -3.59 9.69 -9.57
C VAL A 68 -2.57 8.65 -9.09
N TRP A 69 -1.28 8.88 -9.32
CA TRP A 69 -0.22 7.96 -8.90
C TRP A 69 -0.22 7.71 -7.39
N LYS A 70 -0.24 8.79 -6.60
CA LYS A 70 -0.29 8.70 -5.13
C LYS A 70 -1.55 8.00 -4.65
N TYR A 71 -2.69 8.31 -5.27
CA TYR A 71 -3.98 7.72 -4.92
C TYR A 71 -4.02 6.21 -5.18
N GLU A 72 -3.59 5.76 -6.36
CA GLU A 72 -3.61 4.34 -6.71
C GLU A 72 -2.59 3.52 -5.92
N HIS A 73 -1.39 4.07 -5.65
CA HIS A 73 -0.45 3.43 -4.73
C HIS A 73 -1.04 3.27 -3.33
N LEU A 74 -1.68 4.30 -2.79
CA LEU A 74 -2.29 4.20 -1.47
C LEU A 74 -3.41 3.15 -1.41
N ARG A 75 -4.24 3.06 -2.45
CA ARG A 75 -5.24 1.98 -2.54
C ARG A 75 -4.57 0.61 -2.59
N GLN A 76 -3.51 0.47 -3.36
CA GLN A 76 -2.76 -0.75 -3.50
C GLN A 76 -2.12 -1.18 -2.16
N PHE A 77 -1.51 -0.25 -1.40
CA PHE A 77 -1.01 -0.52 -0.06
C PHE A 77 -2.09 -0.99 0.90
N CYS A 78 -3.25 -0.33 0.94
CA CYS A 78 -4.38 -0.77 1.77
C CYS A 78 -4.88 -2.16 1.37
N MET A 79 -4.87 -2.49 0.08
CA MET A 79 -5.29 -3.80 -0.42
C MET A 79 -4.32 -4.90 0.03
N GLU A 80 -3.02 -4.69 -0.15
CA GLU A 80 -1.97 -5.65 0.25
C GLU A 80 -1.87 -5.80 1.77
N LEU A 81 -2.08 -4.71 2.52
CA LEU A 81 -2.05 -4.71 3.98
C LEU A 81 -3.17 -5.57 4.61
N ASN A 82 -4.26 -5.83 3.88
CA ASN A 82 -5.25 -6.83 4.32
C ASN A 82 -4.61 -8.21 4.50
N GLY A 83 -3.58 -8.56 3.74
CA GLY A 83 -2.83 -9.82 3.91
C GLY A 83 -2.18 -9.91 5.29
N LEU A 84 -1.52 -8.82 5.73
CA LEU A 84 -0.95 -8.75 7.08
C LEU A 84 -2.06 -8.79 8.14
N ALA A 85 -3.17 -8.06 7.92
CA ALA A 85 -4.29 -8.07 8.85
C ALA A 85 -4.95 -9.45 8.98
N VAL A 86 -4.89 -10.30 7.96
CA VAL A 86 -5.33 -11.70 8.04
C VAL A 86 -4.34 -12.51 8.88
N ARG A 87 -3.03 -12.43 8.62
CA ARG A 87 -2.02 -13.15 9.44
C ARG A 87 -2.07 -12.76 10.91
N LEU A 88 -2.31 -11.47 11.20
CA LEU A 88 -2.44 -10.98 12.57
C LEU A 88 -3.66 -11.53 13.30
N GLN A 89 -4.73 -11.97 12.62
CA GLN A 89 -5.93 -12.47 13.31
C GLN A 89 -5.69 -13.75 14.11
N ASP A 90 -4.65 -14.50 13.76
CA ASP A 90 -4.31 -15.75 14.42
C ASP A 90 -3.64 -15.53 15.80
N GLU A 91 -3.02 -14.36 16.04
CA GLU A 91 -2.28 -14.07 17.28
C GLU A 91 -2.66 -12.74 17.98
N CYS A 92 -3.13 -11.75 17.24
CA CYS A 92 -3.49 -10.44 17.76
C CYS A 92 -4.93 -10.47 18.26
N HIS A 93 -5.10 -10.59 19.58
CA HIS A 93 -6.40 -10.70 20.22
C HIS A 93 -6.67 -9.52 21.14
N PRO A 94 -7.96 -9.18 21.41
CA PRO A 94 -8.31 -8.09 22.31
C PRO A 94 -7.75 -8.21 23.73
N GLU A 95 -7.46 -9.43 24.18
CA GLU A 95 -6.91 -9.71 25.51
C GLU A 95 -5.40 -9.47 25.58
N THR A 96 -4.67 -9.70 24.47
CA THR A 96 -3.21 -9.53 24.39
C THR A 96 -2.83 -8.12 23.95
N CYS A 97 -3.52 -7.59 22.95
CA CYS A 97 -3.30 -6.27 22.38
C CYS A 97 -4.54 -5.39 22.62
N THR A 98 -4.79 -5.08 23.89
CA THR A 98 -5.97 -4.32 24.37
C THR A 98 -6.04 -2.90 23.80
N GLN A 99 -4.90 -2.35 23.37
CA GLN A 99 -4.78 -1.00 22.82
C GLN A 99 -3.86 -1.01 21.59
N MET A 100 -4.10 -0.08 20.66
CA MET A 100 -3.24 0.13 19.50
C MET A 100 -1.98 0.93 19.87
N THR A 101 -0.89 0.24 20.16
CA THR A 101 0.42 0.82 20.48
C THR A 101 1.49 0.33 19.50
N ALA A 102 2.60 1.06 19.43
CA ALA A 102 3.83 0.61 18.78
C ALA A 102 5.04 0.68 19.73
N THR A 103 5.05 1.65 20.63
CA THR A 103 6.00 1.74 21.75
C THR A 103 5.21 2.02 23.02
N GLU A 104 5.84 1.83 24.18
CA GLU A 104 5.22 2.08 25.49
C GLU A 104 4.86 3.56 25.74
N GLN A 105 5.33 4.47 24.89
CA GLN A 105 5.20 5.92 25.09
C GLN A 105 3.90 6.50 24.55
N TRP A 106 3.29 5.88 23.54
CA TRP A 106 2.17 6.47 22.81
C TRP A 106 1.09 5.46 22.46
N ILE A 107 -0.16 5.84 22.75
CA ILE A 107 -1.36 5.11 22.36
C ILE A 107 -1.99 5.78 21.13
N PHE A 108 -2.31 4.98 20.11
CA PHE A 108 -2.98 5.48 18.92
C PHE A 108 -4.50 5.39 19.07
N LEU A 109 -5.15 6.55 19.19
CA LEU A 109 -6.61 6.63 19.24
C LEU A 109 -7.24 6.36 17.88
N CYS A 110 -8.35 5.61 17.87
CA CYS A 110 -9.08 5.21 16.69
C CYS A 110 -10.05 6.30 16.22
N ALA A 111 -9.90 6.74 14.97
CA ALA A 111 -10.70 7.81 14.37
C ALA A 111 -12.03 7.33 13.74
N ALA A 112 -12.35 6.03 13.82
CA ALA A 112 -13.62 5.50 13.31
C ALA A 112 -14.82 5.89 14.19
N HIS A 113 -14.56 6.41 15.39
CA HIS A 113 -15.58 6.82 16.35
C HIS A 113 -15.78 8.34 16.33
N LYS A 114 -16.99 8.80 16.69
CA LYS A 114 -17.32 10.24 16.76
C LYS A 114 -16.31 11.02 17.60
N THR A 115 -15.94 10.45 18.75
CA THR A 115 -14.83 10.92 19.59
C THR A 115 -13.75 9.87 19.51
N PRO A 116 -12.51 10.21 19.11
CA PRO A 116 -11.41 9.26 19.06
C PRO A 116 -11.26 8.55 20.41
N LYS A 117 -11.21 7.22 20.37
CA LYS A 117 -11.08 6.39 21.57
C LYS A 117 -10.11 5.24 21.34
N GLU A 118 -9.72 4.62 22.43
CA GLU A 118 -8.89 3.42 22.41
C GLU A 118 -9.68 2.24 21.83
N CYS A 119 -8.97 1.41 21.08
CA CYS A 119 -9.48 0.15 20.55
C CYS A 119 -8.38 -0.90 20.67
N PRO A 120 -8.77 -2.17 20.86
CA PRO A 120 -7.86 -3.30 20.63
C PRO A 120 -7.14 -3.16 19.30
N ALA A 121 -5.88 -3.58 19.23
CA ALA A 121 -5.05 -3.35 18.04
C ALA A 121 -5.62 -4.02 16.78
N ILE A 122 -6.21 -5.21 16.92
CA ILE A 122 -6.86 -5.90 15.80
C ILE A 122 -8.10 -5.16 15.31
N ASP A 123 -8.91 -4.60 16.21
CA ASP A 123 -10.09 -3.81 15.86
C ASP A 123 -9.70 -2.46 15.27
N TYR A 124 -8.64 -1.82 15.79
CA TYR A 124 -8.05 -0.63 15.20
C TYR A 124 -7.61 -0.88 13.76
N THR A 125 -6.95 -2.02 13.52
CA THR A 125 -6.47 -2.43 12.19
C THR A 125 -7.64 -2.56 11.22
N ARG A 126 -8.69 -3.30 11.61
CA ARG A 126 -9.93 -3.44 10.81
C ARG A 126 -10.59 -2.07 10.54
N HIS A 127 -10.86 -1.28 11.58
CA HIS A 127 -11.44 0.05 11.45
C HIS A 127 -10.63 0.98 10.54
N THR A 128 -9.30 0.88 10.58
CA THR A 128 -8.41 1.71 9.75
C THR A 128 -8.47 1.29 8.29
N LEU A 129 -8.42 -0.01 8.00
CA LEU A 129 -8.50 -0.54 6.64
C LEU A 129 -9.88 -0.29 6.03
N ASP A 130 -10.96 -0.53 6.77
CA ASP A 130 -12.33 -0.24 6.34
C ASP A 130 -12.54 1.25 6.12
N GLY A 131 -12.03 2.09 7.02
CA GLY A 131 -12.09 3.54 6.90
C GLY A 131 -11.31 4.06 5.69
N ALA A 132 -10.15 3.48 5.41
CA ALA A 132 -9.36 3.80 4.22
C ALA A 132 -10.08 3.37 2.94
N ALA A 133 -10.63 2.15 2.90
CA ALA A 133 -11.41 1.66 1.77
C ALA A 133 -12.66 2.53 1.52
N CYS A 134 -13.42 2.88 2.56
CA CYS A 134 -14.58 3.75 2.46
C CYS A 134 -14.21 5.15 1.94
N LEU A 135 -13.11 5.73 2.42
CA LEU A 135 -12.67 7.06 2.00
C LEU A 135 -12.18 7.05 0.54
N LEU A 136 -11.30 6.12 0.19
CA LEU A 136 -10.65 6.06 -1.12
C LEU A 136 -11.62 5.65 -2.24
N ASN A 137 -12.70 4.94 -1.91
CA ASN A 137 -13.77 4.59 -2.87
C ASN A 137 -14.97 5.55 -2.80
N SER A 138 -14.90 6.63 -2.02
CA SER A 138 -16.02 7.57 -1.89
C SER A 138 -16.09 8.52 -3.08
N ASN A 139 -17.17 8.46 -3.87
CA ASN A 139 -17.44 9.42 -4.94
C ASN A 139 -17.53 10.88 -4.47
N LYS A 140 -17.74 11.13 -3.17
CA LYS A 140 -17.74 12.47 -2.57
C LYS A 140 -16.33 13.07 -2.53
N TYR A 141 -15.33 12.26 -2.23
CA TYR A 141 -13.95 12.72 -2.03
C TYR A 141 -13.06 12.39 -3.22
N PHE A 142 -13.31 11.27 -3.90
CA PHE A 142 -12.60 10.80 -5.09
C PHE A 142 -13.63 10.48 -6.18
N PRO A 143 -14.22 11.50 -6.85
CA PRO A 143 -15.26 11.31 -7.85
C PRO A 143 -14.75 10.69 -9.17
N SER A 144 -13.44 10.69 -9.38
CA SER A 144 -12.77 10.15 -10.56
C SER A 144 -11.51 9.42 -10.12
N ARG A 145 -11.11 8.40 -10.89
CA ARG A 145 -9.85 7.66 -10.71
C ARG A 145 -8.78 8.06 -11.74
N ILE A 146 -9.16 8.84 -12.75
CA ILE A 146 -8.26 9.36 -13.80
C ILE A 146 -7.87 10.82 -13.58
N SER A 147 -8.54 11.52 -12.66
CA SER A 147 -8.24 12.91 -12.33
C SER A 147 -8.55 13.15 -10.86
N ILE A 148 -7.50 13.37 -10.06
CA ILE A 148 -7.59 13.57 -8.61
C ILE A 148 -7.47 15.06 -8.31
N LYS A 149 -8.42 15.60 -7.54
CA LYS A 149 -8.35 17.00 -7.10
C LYS A 149 -7.30 17.16 -6.02
N GLU A 150 -6.61 18.29 -5.99
CA GLU A 150 -5.59 18.62 -4.98
C GLU A 150 -6.15 18.53 -3.53
N SER A 151 -7.40 18.97 -3.32
CA SER A 151 -8.08 18.85 -2.03
C SER A 151 -8.32 17.41 -1.58
N SER A 152 -8.33 16.46 -2.51
CA SER A 152 -8.40 15.02 -2.25
C SER A 152 -7.02 14.44 -1.95
N VAL A 153 -5.97 14.90 -2.65
CA VAL A 153 -4.57 14.54 -2.38
C VAL A 153 -4.17 14.91 -0.95
N ALA A 154 -4.60 16.07 -0.46
CA ALA A 154 -4.35 16.51 0.91
C ALA A 154 -4.86 15.52 1.99
N LYS A 155 -5.83 14.65 1.66
CA LYS A 155 -6.36 13.64 2.58
C LYS A 155 -5.47 12.41 2.68
N LEU A 156 -4.64 12.12 1.67
CA LEU A 156 -3.84 10.89 1.57
C LEU A 156 -2.88 10.77 2.76
N GLY A 157 -2.20 11.86 3.15
CA GLY A 157 -1.26 11.84 4.27
C GLY A 157 -1.89 11.39 5.60
N SER A 158 -3.16 11.74 5.84
CA SER A 158 -3.89 11.29 7.04
C SER A 158 -4.19 9.79 7.05
N VAL A 159 -4.37 9.20 5.87
CA VAL A 159 -4.55 7.75 5.71
C VAL A 159 -3.20 7.07 5.85
N CYS A 160 -2.15 7.59 5.20
CA CYS A 160 -0.79 7.06 5.31
C CYS A 160 -0.35 6.94 6.77
N ARG A 161 -0.53 7.99 7.58
CA ARG A 161 -0.18 7.94 9.02
C ARG A 161 -0.91 6.85 9.78
N ARG A 162 -2.19 6.60 9.46
CA ARG A 162 -2.99 5.56 10.13
C ARG A 162 -2.58 4.16 9.68
N VAL A 163 -2.36 3.99 8.39
CA VAL A 163 -1.83 2.76 7.79
C VAL A 163 -0.46 2.41 8.39
N TYR A 164 0.42 3.39 8.54
CA TYR A 164 1.76 3.18 9.10
C TYR A 164 1.74 2.65 10.54
N ARG A 165 0.75 3.04 11.34
CA ARG A 165 0.60 2.53 12.72
C ARG A 165 0.39 1.01 12.74
N ILE A 166 -0.27 0.44 11.74
CA ILE A 166 -0.47 -1.01 11.61
C ILE A 166 0.88 -1.69 11.40
N PHE A 167 1.73 -1.17 10.51
CA PHE A 167 3.09 -1.68 10.35
C PHE A 167 3.90 -1.58 11.63
N SER A 168 3.83 -0.43 12.31
CA SER A 168 4.56 -0.24 13.57
C SER A 168 4.10 -1.22 14.65
N HIS A 169 2.79 -1.41 14.81
CA HIS A 169 2.24 -2.37 15.75
C HIS A 169 2.71 -3.81 15.44
N ALA A 170 2.59 -4.23 14.18
CA ALA A 170 3.04 -5.55 13.76
C ALA A 170 4.55 -5.75 14.00
N TYR A 171 5.37 -4.75 13.69
CA TYR A 171 6.82 -4.80 13.89
C TYR A 171 7.22 -4.97 15.37
N PHE A 172 6.64 -4.18 16.29
CA PHE A 172 7.05 -4.16 17.70
C PHE A 172 6.38 -5.24 18.55
N HIS A 173 5.16 -5.69 18.20
CA HIS A 173 4.40 -6.64 19.01
C HIS A 173 4.24 -8.03 18.37
N HIS A 174 4.31 -8.14 17.04
CA HIS A 174 4.12 -9.39 16.28
C HIS A 174 5.26 -9.61 15.28
N ARG A 175 6.50 -9.56 15.79
CA ARG A 175 7.71 -9.46 14.97
C ARG A 175 7.85 -10.58 13.94
N THR A 176 7.58 -11.83 14.34
CA THR A 176 7.67 -12.99 13.45
C THR A 176 6.72 -12.86 12.25
N ILE A 177 5.45 -12.54 12.51
CA ILE A 177 4.44 -12.32 11.45
C ILE A 177 4.87 -11.16 10.53
N PHE A 178 5.38 -10.08 11.11
CA PHE A 178 5.87 -8.94 10.35
C PHE A 178 7.03 -9.33 9.42
N ASP A 179 8.06 -9.98 9.96
CA ASP A 179 9.26 -10.34 9.19
C ASP A 179 8.93 -11.32 8.06
N GLU A 180 8.10 -12.34 8.31
CA GLU A 180 7.64 -13.28 7.27
C GLU A 180 6.88 -12.54 6.16
N PHE A 181 5.93 -11.69 6.52
CA PHE A 181 5.15 -10.93 5.56
C PHE A 181 6.02 -9.92 4.77
N GLU A 182 6.95 -9.25 5.43
CA GLU A 182 7.84 -8.26 4.81
C GLU A 182 8.87 -8.92 3.88
N ASN A 183 9.41 -10.08 4.25
CA ASN A 183 10.34 -10.84 3.41
C ASN A 183 9.68 -11.33 2.11
N GLU A 184 8.38 -11.58 2.12
CA GLU A 184 7.62 -11.97 0.93
C GLU A 184 7.18 -10.77 0.08
N THR A 185 6.78 -9.66 0.70
CA THR A 185 6.02 -8.59 0.02
C THR A 185 6.75 -7.25 -0.10
N PHE A 186 7.78 -7.02 0.74
CA PHE A 186 8.50 -5.74 0.87
C PHE A 186 7.55 -4.54 1.08
N LEU A 187 6.37 -4.78 1.64
CA LEU A 187 5.28 -3.81 1.66
C LEU A 187 5.59 -2.61 2.56
N CYS A 188 6.13 -2.84 3.75
CA CYS A 188 6.47 -1.79 4.69
C CYS A 188 7.62 -0.93 4.16
N ARG A 189 8.65 -1.55 3.57
CA ARG A 189 9.77 -0.85 2.92
C ARG A 189 9.28 -0.01 1.75
N ARG A 190 8.47 -0.59 0.87
CA ARG A 190 7.88 0.12 -0.28
C ARG A 190 6.97 1.27 0.17
N PHE A 191 6.18 1.07 1.21
CA PHE A 191 5.32 2.10 1.79
C PHE A 191 6.15 3.26 2.34
N THR A 192 7.23 2.96 3.07
CA THR A 192 8.11 3.96 3.70
C THR A 192 8.86 4.78 2.65
N ALA A 193 9.38 4.13 1.61
CA ALA A 193 9.98 4.81 0.46
C ALA A 193 8.96 5.72 -0.25
N PHE A 194 7.73 5.24 -0.44
CA PHE A 194 6.65 6.02 -1.06
C PHE A 194 6.27 7.27 -0.24
N VAL A 195 6.01 7.14 1.06
CA VAL A 195 5.61 8.30 1.89
C VAL A 195 6.73 9.32 2.04
N THR A 196 7.99 8.87 1.99
CA THR A 196 9.17 9.75 2.03
C THR A 196 9.35 10.46 0.69
N LYS A 197 9.32 9.72 -0.43
CA LYS A 197 9.45 10.27 -1.79
C LYS A 197 8.43 11.37 -2.08
N TYR A 198 7.21 11.21 -1.59
CA TYR A 198 6.11 12.14 -1.83
C TYR A 198 5.77 13.06 -0.64
N ASN A 199 6.62 13.09 0.39
CA ASN A 199 6.45 13.91 1.60
C ASN A 199 5.03 13.81 2.22
N LEU A 200 4.46 12.60 2.26
CA LEU A 200 3.13 12.35 2.81
C LEU A 200 3.14 12.22 4.34
N MET A 201 4.33 12.00 4.92
CA MET A 201 4.58 11.87 6.35
C MET A 201 5.96 12.45 6.69
N SER A 202 6.09 13.11 7.86
CA SER A 202 7.41 13.50 8.37
C SER A 202 8.21 12.27 8.78
N LYS A 203 9.52 12.30 8.54
CA LYS A 203 10.48 11.26 8.92
C LYS A 203 10.45 10.96 10.42
N ASP A 204 10.15 11.93 11.27
CA ASP A 204 10.04 11.73 12.72
C ASP A 204 8.91 10.78 13.13
N ASN A 205 7.92 10.56 12.25
CA ASN A 205 6.85 9.60 12.49
C ASN A 205 7.21 8.17 12.04
N LEU A 206 8.34 8.00 11.35
CA LEU A 206 8.79 6.72 10.81
C LEU A 206 9.68 6.01 11.83
N ILE A 207 9.05 5.24 12.72
CA ILE A 207 9.70 4.59 13.86
C ILE A 207 10.17 3.15 13.57
N VAL A 208 9.69 2.54 12.49
CA VAL A 208 10.16 1.22 12.06
C VAL A 208 11.52 1.41 11.38
N PRO A 209 12.61 0.81 11.91
CA PRO A 209 13.94 0.93 11.33
C PRO A 209 14.01 0.06 10.07
N ILE A 210 13.56 0.62 8.96
CA ILE A 210 13.68 -0.03 7.67
C ILE A 210 15.06 0.33 7.16
N MET A 211 15.96 -0.65 7.14
CA MET A 211 17.30 -0.50 6.56
C MET A 211 17.13 0.11 5.16
N GLU A 212 17.61 1.34 5.00
CA GLU A 212 17.95 1.88 3.70
C GLU A 212 18.94 0.88 3.09
N GLY A 213 18.60 0.30 1.94
CA GLY A 213 19.43 -0.70 1.31
C GLY A 213 20.87 -0.21 1.20
N GLU A 214 21.82 -1.08 1.50
CA GLU A 214 23.25 -0.89 1.28
C GLU A 214 23.47 -0.26 -0.11
N GLY A 215 23.85 1.03 -0.11
CA GLY A 215 23.89 1.83 -1.33
C GLY A 215 24.31 3.29 -1.12
N ALA A 216 24.54 3.74 0.12
CA ALA A 216 25.38 4.91 0.37
C ALA A 216 26.83 4.43 0.39
N THR A 217 27.44 4.29 -0.79
CA THR A 217 28.90 4.33 -0.88
C THR A 217 29.36 5.62 -0.21
N GLU A 218 30.18 5.45 0.82
CA GLU A 218 31.02 6.48 1.41
C GLU A 218 31.61 7.36 0.31
N SER A 219 31.13 8.60 0.23
CA SER A 219 31.86 9.69 -0.39
C SER A 219 32.18 10.71 0.70
N GLU A 220 33.01 10.28 1.65
CA GLU A 220 33.84 11.15 2.47
C GLU A 220 35.29 10.69 2.32
N ALA A 221 35.99 11.28 1.34
CA ALA A 221 37.42 11.59 1.34
C ALA A 221 37.76 12.46 0.13
#